data_AF-A0AAN7UNR0-F1
#
_entry.id   AF-A0AAN7UNR0-F1
#
_cell.length_a   1.000
_cell.length_b   1.000
_cell.length_c   1.000
_cell.angle_alpha   90.00
_cell.angle_beta   90.00
_cell.angle_gamma   90.00
#
_symmetry.space_group_name_H-M   'P 1'
#
loop_
_entity.id
_entity.type
_entity.pdbx_description
1 polymer ?
#
loop_
_entity_poly.entity_id
_entity_poly.type
_entity_poly.pdbx_seq_one_letter_code
_entity_poly.pdbx_strand_id
1 'polypeptide(L)'
;MDPFDKLPAEPCLEILIATCSKRTIKQLMQASPVMLRQFVAHKEYINRKLVVTEADLDDDMVQDAIAIILFPPRDDSSYFVPFDNHCLSWSN
;
A
#
# COMPACT_ATOMS: atom_id res chain seq x y z
N MET A 1 21.34 -19.22 11.30
CA MET A 1 21.37 -18.95 9.86
C MET A 1 19.96 -18.65 9.43
N ASP A 2 19.71 -17.46 8.88
CA ASP A 2 18.41 -17.10 8.33
C ASP A 2 18.21 -17.86 7.00
N PRO A 3 17.15 -18.66 6.81
CA PRO A 3 16.93 -19.42 5.58
C PRO A 3 16.74 -18.51 4.35
N PHE A 4 16.29 -17.28 4.56
CA PHE A 4 16.04 -16.31 3.48
C PHE A 4 17.31 -15.59 3.03
N ASP A 5 18.44 -15.74 3.73
CA ASP A 5 19.71 -15.09 3.40
C ASP A 5 20.32 -15.61 2.09
N LYS A 6 19.86 -16.78 1.62
CA LYS A 6 20.23 -17.38 0.32
C LYS A 6 19.32 -16.95 -0.82
N LEU A 7 18.21 -16.28 -0.51
CA LEU A 7 17.24 -15.84 -1.51
C LEU A 7 17.56 -14.42 -1.98
N PRO A 8 17.38 -14.13 -3.27
CA PRO A 8 17.32 -12.76 -3.77
C PRO A 8 16.18 -11.96 -3.13
N ALA A 9 16.19 -10.65 -3.38
CA ALA A 9 15.17 -9.75 -2.87
C ALA A 9 13.77 -10.09 -3.42
N GLU A 10 13.68 -10.48 -4.69
CA GLU A 10 12.40 -10.70 -5.38
C GLU A 10 11.58 -11.83 -4.74
N PRO A 11 12.10 -13.06 -4.51
CA PRO A 11 11.33 -14.10 -3.83
C PRO A 11 10.92 -13.73 -2.40
N CYS A 12 11.75 -12.97 -1.69
CA CYS A 12 11.41 -12.50 -0.34
C CYS A 12 10.21 -11.54 -0.38
N LEU A 13 10.17 -10.67 -1.40
CA LEU A 13 9.08 -9.74 -1.62
C LEU A 13 7.78 -10.45 -1.98
N GLU A 14 7.86 -11.46 -2.86
CA GLU A 14 6.70 -12.28 -3.23
C GLU A 14 6.11 -13.01 -2.03
N ILE A 15 6.95 -13.56 -1.15
CA ILE A 15 6.50 -14.20 0.10
C ILE A 15 5.76 -13.18 0.98
N LEU A 16 6.31 -11.97 1.17
CA LEU A 16 5.68 -10.91 1.97
C LEU A 16 4.31 -10.50 1.41
N ILE A 17 4.19 -10.40 0.08
CA ILE A 17 2.94 -10.04 -0.59
C ILE A 17 1.92 -11.19 -0.52
N ALA A 18 2.32 -12.41 -0.89
CA ALA A 18 1.45 -13.59 -0.90
C ALA A 18 0.92 -13.97 0.49
N THR A 19 1.63 -13.57 1.54
CA THR A 19 1.19 -13.79 2.93
C THR A 19 -0.15 -13.08 3.22
N CYS A 20 -0.47 -11.97 2.55
CA CYS A 20 -1.74 -11.21 2.64
C CYS A 20 -2.25 -10.88 4.06
N SER A 21 -1.43 -11.06 5.10
CA SER A 21 -1.82 -10.96 6.50
C SER A 21 -0.79 -10.16 7.28
N LYS A 22 -1.21 -8.99 7.79
CA LYS A 22 -0.37 -8.11 8.62
C LYS A 22 0.20 -8.85 9.84
N ARG A 23 -0.57 -9.77 10.43
CA ARG A 23 -0.13 -10.60 11.56
C ARG A 23 1.01 -11.52 11.14
N THR A 24 0.83 -12.25 10.05
CA THR A 24 1.81 -13.23 9.59
C THR A 24 3.07 -12.54 9.06
N ILE A 25 2.94 -11.40 8.37
CA ILE A 25 4.08 -10.56 7.96
C ILE A 25 4.89 -10.10 9.18
N LYS A 26 4.22 -9.64 10.25
CA LYS A 26 4.90 -9.26 11.49
C LYS A 26 5.67 -10.43 12.10
N GLN A 27 5.10 -11.62 12.12
CA GLN A 27 5.77 -12.83 12.61
C GLN A 27 6.99 -13.18 11.73
N LEU A 28 6.87 -13.04 10.40
CA LEU A 28 7.95 -13.26 9.45
C LEU A 28 9.13 -12.31 9.70
N MET A 29 8.84 -11.02 9.89
CA MET A 29 9.85 -9.99 10.21
C MET A 29 10.52 -10.20 11.57
N GLN A 30 9.80 -10.76 12.55
CA GLN A 30 10.36 -11.09 13.86
C GLN A 30 11.25 -12.34 13.81
N ALA A 31 10.92 -13.29 12.94
CA ALA A 31 11.68 -14.53 12.77
C ALA A 31 12.90 -14.38 11.83
N SER A 32 12.88 -13.39 10.93
CA SER A 32 13.90 -13.20 9.90
C SER A 32 14.33 -11.73 9.76
N PRO A 33 15.60 -11.42 10.09
CA PRO A 33 16.21 -10.12 9.80
C PRO A 33 16.27 -9.81 8.30
N VAL A 34 16.38 -10.82 7.43
CA VAL A 34 16.35 -10.63 5.97
C VAL A 34 14.96 -10.12 5.55
N MET A 35 13.89 -10.75 6.02
CA MET A 35 12.52 -10.33 5.72
C MET A 35 12.18 -8.96 6.28
N LEU A 36 12.68 -8.62 7.47
CA LEU A 36 12.58 -7.27 8.02
C LEU A 36 13.23 -6.23 7.10
N ARG A 37 14.45 -6.49 6.61
CA ARG A 37 15.15 -5.59 5.67
C ARG A 37 14.36 -5.41 4.38
N GLN A 38 13.86 -6.50 3.81
CA GLN A 38 13.08 -6.44 2.56
C GLN A 38 11.75 -5.70 2.75
N PHE A 39 11.06 -5.92 3.87
CA PHE A 39 9.84 -5.19 4.20
C PHE A 39 10.08 -3.70 4.36
N VAL A 40 11.14 -3.29 5.07
CA VAL A 40 11.46 -1.86 5.25
C VAL A 40 11.84 -1.21 3.93
N ALA A 41 12.64 -1.88 3.10
CA ALA A 41 13.10 -1.36 1.81
C ALA A 41 11.96 -1.15 0.81
N HIS A 42 10.89 -1.95 0.88
CA HIS A 42 9.81 -1.95 -0.10
C HIS A 42 8.43 -1.76 0.54
N LYS A 43 8.38 -1.09 1.71
CA LYS A 43 7.18 -0.96 2.54
C LYS A 43 5.98 -0.40 1.79
N GLU A 44 6.19 0.63 0.98
CA GLU A 44 5.12 1.27 0.20
C GLU A 44 4.56 0.33 -0.85
N TYR A 45 5.43 -0.37 -1.58
CA TYR A 45 5.02 -1.35 -2.58
C TYR A 45 4.23 -2.50 -1.97
N ILE A 46 4.73 -3.06 -0.86
CA ILE A 46 4.07 -4.15 -0.12
C ILE A 46 2.72 -3.67 0.41
N ASN A 47 2.66 -2.49 1.05
CA ASN A 47 1.39 -1.96 1.56
C ASN A 47 0.39 -1.69 0.43
N ARG A 48 0.82 -1.16 -0.71
CA ARG A 48 -0.06 -0.97 -1.87
C ARG A 48 -0.66 -2.28 -2.35
N LYS A 49 0.14 -3.36 -2.38
CA LYS A 49 -0.33 -4.70 -2.73
C LYS A 49 -1.22 -5.35 -1.67
N LEU A 50 -1.07 -4.99 -0.40
CA LEU A 50 -1.88 -5.53 0.70
C LEU A 50 -3.19 -4.77 0.96
N VAL A 51 -3.28 -3.50 0.58
CA VAL A 51 -4.50 -2.68 0.68
C VAL A 51 -5.43 -2.93 -0.52
N VAL A 52 -4.87 -3.35 -1.64
CA VAL A 52 -5.58 -3.62 -2.90
C VAL A 52 -5.65 -5.14 -3.09
N THR A 53 -6.56 -5.80 -2.37
CA THR A 53 -7.07 -7.10 -2.80
C THR A 53 -8.11 -6.83 -3.88
N GLU A 54 -7.98 -7.42 -5.08
CA GLU A 54 -8.96 -7.26 -6.18
C GLU A 54 -10.39 -7.64 -5.79
N ALA A 55 -10.55 -8.38 -4.69
CA ALA A 55 -11.84 -8.75 -4.12
C ALA A 55 -12.49 -7.66 -3.23
N ASP A 56 -11.70 -6.67 -2.75
CA ASP A 56 -12.15 -5.63 -1.81
C ASP A 56 -12.25 -4.24 -2.46
N LEU A 57 -11.88 -4.13 -3.73
CA LEU A 57 -12.03 -2.92 -4.51
C LEU A 57 -13.06 -3.19 -5.59
N ASP A 58 -14.19 -2.51 -5.52
CA ASP A 58 -15.08 -2.42 -6.66
C ASP A 58 -14.44 -1.54 -7.76
N ASP A 59 -14.94 -1.70 -8.99
CA ASP A 59 -14.43 -0.98 -10.17
C ASP A 59 -14.52 0.55 -9.97
N ASP A 60 -15.48 1.04 -9.18
CA ASP A 60 -15.68 2.46 -8.90
C ASP A 60 -14.57 3.00 -7.97
N MET A 61 -14.17 2.24 -6.94
CA MET A 61 -13.06 2.57 -6.04
C MET A 61 -11.71 2.61 -6.76
N VAL A 62 -11.50 1.69 -7.70
CA VAL A 62 -10.29 1.68 -8.54
C VAL A 62 -10.27 2.92 -9.44
N GLN A 63 -11.40 3.25 -10.06
CA GLN A 63 -11.53 4.42 -10.92
C GLN A 63 -11.26 5.73 -10.15
N ASP A 64 -11.81 5.89 -8.95
CA ASP A 64 -11.59 7.08 -8.12
C ASP A 64 -10.13 7.20 -7.66
N ALA A 65 -9.50 6.09 -7.28
CA ALA A 65 -8.08 6.09 -6.91
C ALA A 65 -7.18 6.45 -8.11
N ILE A 66 -7.49 5.93 -9.30
CA ILE A 66 -6.79 6.27 -10.54
C ILE A 66 -6.98 7.74 -10.87
N ALA A 67 -8.20 8.28 -10.72
CA ALA A 67 -8.48 9.69 -10.96
C ALA A 67 -7.61 10.58 -10.07
N ILE A 68 -7.49 10.30 -8.77
CA ILE A 68 -6.64 11.07 -7.85
C ILE A 68 -5.16 11.04 -8.27
N ILE A 69 -4.66 9.87 -8.68
CA ILE A 69 -3.25 9.71 -9.09
C ILE A 69 -2.97 10.41 -10.42
N LEU A 70 -3.90 10.34 -11.37
CA LEU A 70 -3.76 10.93 -12.70
C LEU A 70 -4.19 12.40 -12.74
N PHE A 71 -4.87 12.90 -11.72
CA PHE A 71 -5.25 14.30 -11.65
C PHE A 71 -3.97 15.14 -11.58
N PRO A 72 -3.74 16.04 -12.55
CA PRO A 72 -2.60 16.93 -12.48
C PRO A 72 -2.78 17.80 -11.23
N PRO A 73 -1.72 17.99 -10.41
CA PRO A 73 -1.78 18.99 -9.35
C PRO A 73 -2.10 20.31 -10.02
N ARG A 74 -3.21 20.93 -9.62
CA ARG A 74 -3.54 22.28 -10.06
C ARG A 74 -2.42 23.18 -9.58
N ASP A 75 -1.55 23.54 -10.52
CA ASP A 75 -0.58 24.59 -10.34
C ASP A 75 -1.35 25.91 -10.42
N ASP A 76 -2.09 26.21 -9.34
CA ASP A 76 -2.73 27.51 -9.21
C ASP A 76 -2.76 27.90 -7.74
N SER A 77 -1.87 28.83 -7.42
CA SER A 77 -1.76 29.56 -6.15
C SER A 77 -2.99 30.43 -5.82
N SER A 78 -4.15 30.11 -6.35
CA SER A 78 -5.40 30.81 -6.08
C SER A 78 -6.54 29.81 -5.89
N TYR A 79 -7.41 30.11 -4.93
CA TYR A 79 -8.58 29.34 -4.52
C TYR A 79 -8.32 28.19 -3.53
N PHE A 80 -8.04 28.57 -2.27
CA PHE A 80 -8.58 27.85 -1.13
C PHE A 80 -10.12 27.83 -1.24
N VAL A 81 -10.66 26.78 -1.85
CA VAL A 81 -12.05 26.39 -1.59
C VAL A 81 -12.00 25.51 -0.34
N PRO A 82 -12.80 25.77 0.72
CA PRO A 82 -12.77 24.94 1.91
C PRO A 82 -13.23 23.53 1.52
N PHE A 83 -12.29 22.58 1.53
CA PHE A 83 -12.56 21.14 1.37
C PHE A 83 -13.59 20.62 2.39
N ASP A 84 -13.86 21.39 3.45
CA ASP A 84 -14.75 21.03 4.54
C ASP A 84 -16.22 20.83 4.10
N ASN A 85 -16.73 21.61 3.13
CA ASN A 85 -18.15 21.49 2.75
C ASN A 85 -18.46 20.27 1.86
N HIS A 86 -17.48 19.77 1.11
CA HIS A 86 -17.68 18.60 0.25
C HIS A 86 -17.67 17.29 1.05
N CYS A 87 -16.86 17.20 2.10
CA CYS A 87 -16.85 16.03 2.99
C CYS A 87 -18.11 15.96 3.87
N LEU A 88 -18.71 17.10 4.24
CA LEU A 88 -19.93 17.15 5.05
C LEU A 88 -21.19 16.67 4.30
N SER A 89 -21.21 16.69 2.96
CA SER A 89 -22.36 16.15 2.22
C SER A 89 -22.40 14.62 2.16
N TRP A 90 -21.30 13.95 2.54
CA TRP A 90 -21.19 12.48 2.55
C TRP A 90 -21.55 11.86 3.91
N SER A 91 -21.84 12.69 4.93
CA SER A 91 -22.10 12.25 6.31
C SER A 91 -23.58 12.19 6.72
N ASN A 92 -24.53 12.18 5.76
CA ASN A 92 -25.96 11.95 6.02
C ASN A 92 -26.43 10.61 5.45
#